data_AF-A0A367YPK0-F1
#
_entry.id   AF-A0A367YPK0-F1
#
_cell.length_a   1.000
_cell.length_b   1.000
_cell.length_c   1.000
_cell.angle_alpha   90.00
_cell.angle_beta   90.00
_cell.angle_gamma   90.00
#
_symmetry.space_group_name_H-M   'P 1'
#
loop_
_entity.id
_entity.type
_entity.pdbx_description
1 polymer ?
#
loop_
_entity_poly.entity_id
_entity_poly.type
_entity_poly.pdbx_seq_one_letter_code
_entity_poly.pdbx_strand_id
1 'polypeptide(L)'
;MFRPVARLSSRRLFSITPRRSNLIGDLYIQHIKAFKPKALTQAEIDSAVQAFKLPAAPAVPTSAINAEAVKEYEASEVETAAVDPNAAATDSKADEDWFVFEEVEEAAH
;
A
#
# COMPACT_ATOMS: atom_id res chain seq x y z
N MET A 1 -99.23 -29.12 3.37
CA MET A 1 -97.84 -29.54 3.04
C MET A 1 -96.88 -28.63 3.80
N PHE A 2 -96.32 -29.09 4.93
CA PHE A 2 -95.34 -28.33 5.71
C PHE A 2 -93.93 -28.75 5.31
N ARG A 3 -93.13 -27.82 4.80
CA ARG A 3 -91.70 -28.02 4.53
C ARG A 3 -90.91 -27.64 5.79
N PRO A 4 -90.14 -28.55 6.40
CA PRO A 4 -89.28 -28.16 7.51
C PRO A 4 -88.17 -27.27 6.98
N VAL A 5 -88.16 -26.00 7.40
CA VAL A 5 -87.03 -25.09 7.16
C VAL A 5 -85.93 -25.51 8.12
N ALA A 6 -84.91 -26.22 7.60
CA ALA A 6 -83.72 -26.53 8.37
C ALA A 6 -83.04 -25.21 8.77
N ARG A 7 -83.12 -24.86 10.06
CA ARG A 7 -82.32 -23.77 10.63
C ARG A 7 -80.87 -24.23 10.62
N LEU A 8 -80.09 -23.78 9.64
CA LEU A 8 -78.64 -23.88 9.68
C LEU A 8 -78.16 -23.08 10.89
N SER A 9 -77.84 -23.76 11.99
CA SER A 9 -77.17 -23.10 13.11
C SER A 9 -75.81 -22.63 12.63
N SER A 10 -75.58 -21.33 12.64
CA SER A 10 -74.25 -20.74 12.46
C SER A 10 -73.37 -21.18 13.64
N ARG A 11 -72.71 -22.33 13.48
CA ARG A 11 -71.65 -22.76 14.39
C ARG A 11 -70.44 -21.89 14.08
N ARG A 12 -70.10 -20.97 14.98
CA ARG A 12 -68.84 -20.24 14.92
C ARG A 12 -67.72 -21.25 15.12
N LEU A 13 -67.13 -21.72 14.02
CA LEU A 13 -65.94 -22.56 14.06
C LEU A 13 -64.80 -21.68 14.53
N PHE A 14 -64.24 -21.96 15.70
CA PHE A 14 -62.99 -21.34 16.12
C PHE A 14 -61.90 -21.81 15.16
N SER A 15 -61.25 -20.87 14.46
CA SER A 15 -60.12 -21.19 13.60
C SER A 15 -58.94 -21.62 14.47
N ILE A 16 -58.66 -22.92 14.48
CA ILE A 16 -57.43 -23.44 15.06
C ILE A 16 -56.31 -23.09 14.09
N THR A 17 -55.49 -22.11 14.46
CA THR A 17 -54.24 -21.88 13.74
C THR A 17 -53.26 -22.99 14.11
N PRO A 18 -52.63 -23.67 13.12
CA PRO A 18 -51.66 -24.71 13.42
C PRO A 18 -50.46 -24.08 14.14
N ARG A 19 -50.00 -24.74 15.23
CA ARG A 19 -48.86 -24.26 16.02
C ARG A 19 -47.61 -24.25 15.15
N ARG A 20 -47.07 -23.05 14.88
CA ARG A 20 -45.75 -22.90 14.26
C ARG A 20 -44.69 -23.01 15.35
N SER A 21 -43.76 -23.94 15.21
CA SER A 21 -42.72 -24.23 16.20
C SER A 21 -41.57 -23.22 16.19
N ASN A 22 -41.32 -22.53 15.06
CA ASN A 22 -40.17 -21.63 14.88
C ASN A 22 -40.54 -20.33 14.15
N LEU A 23 -41.34 -19.47 14.78
CA LEU A 23 -41.72 -18.18 14.21
C LEU A 23 -40.52 -17.27 13.90
N ILE A 24 -39.48 -17.31 14.75
CA ILE A 24 -38.28 -16.47 14.60
C ILE A 24 -37.50 -16.88 13.34
N GLY A 25 -37.37 -18.18 13.08
CA GLY A 25 -36.69 -18.69 11.89
C GLY A 25 -37.45 -18.34 10.61
N ASP A 26 -38.77 -18.51 10.61
CA ASP A 26 -39.62 -18.15 9.48
C ASP A 26 -39.51 -16.66 9.14
N LEU A 27 -39.57 -15.80 10.15
CA LEU A 27 -39.40 -14.34 9.98
C LEU A 27 -38.02 -14.00 9.44
N TYR A 28 -36.96 -14.62 9.98
CA TYR A 28 -35.59 -14.40 9.51
C TYR A 28 -35.44 -14.72 8.03
N ILE A 29 -35.92 -15.89 7.59
CA ILE A 29 -35.87 -16.31 6.18
C ILE A 29 -36.70 -15.37 5.30
N GLN A 30 -37.87 -14.93 5.77
CA GLN A 30 -38.70 -13.97 5.07
C GLN A 30 -37.96 -12.64 4.88
N HIS A 31 -37.29 -12.15 5.92
CA HIS A 31 -36.52 -10.91 5.84
C HIS A 31 -35.30 -11.04 4.93
N ILE A 32 -34.57 -12.16 4.97
CA ILE A 32 -33.47 -12.41 4.01
C ILE A 32 -33.99 -12.39 2.58
N LYS A 33 -35.09 -13.08 2.29
CA LYS A 33 -35.66 -13.12 0.94
C LYS A 33 -36.17 -11.75 0.48
N ALA A 34 -36.69 -10.94 1.40
CA ALA A 34 -37.15 -9.59 1.11
C ALA A 34 -36.00 -8.59 1.00
N PHE A 35 -34.85 -8.88 1.59
CA PHE A 35 -33.69 -8.00 1.57
C PHE A 35 -33.07 -7.96 0.18
N LYS A 36 -33.20 -6.81 -0.48
CA LYS A 36 -32.51 -6.50 -1.72
C LYS A 36 -31.40 -5.51 -1.38
N PRO A 37 -30.11 -5.91 -1.39
CA PRO A 37 -29.04 -4.97 -1.19
C PRO A 37 -29.12 -3.88 -2.26
N LYS A 38 -28.89 -2.63 -1.87
CA LYS A 38 -28.77 -1.53 -2.84
C LYS A 38 -27.54 -1.82 -3.70
N ALA A 39 -27.73 -1.86 -5.02
CA ALA A 39 -26.60 -1.98 -5.93
C ALA A 39 -25.71 -0.75 -5.73
N LEU A 40 -24.44 -1.00 -5.38
CA LEU A 40 -23.46 0.07 -5.25
C LEU A 40 -23.24 0.70 -6.63
N THR A 41 -23.23 2.02 -6.66
CA THR A 41 -22.88 2.75 -7.88
C THR A 41 -21.38 2.62 -8.15
N GLN A 42 -20.96 2.70 -9.42
CA GLN A 42 -19.54 2.62 -9.76
C GLN A 42 -18.71 3.68 -9.02
N ALA A 43 -19.27 4.88 -8.82
CA ALA A 43 -18.64 5.96 -8.05
C ALA A 43 -18.40 5.61 -6.56
N GLU A 44 -19.30 4.83 -5.94
CA GLU A 44 -19.13 4.34 -4.57
C GLU A 44 -18.05 3.26 -4.49
N ILE A 45 -17.95 2.42 -5.52
CA ILE A 45 -16.90 1.38 -5.63
C ILE A 45 -15.53 2.03 -5.81
N ASP A 46 -15.44 3.00 -6.72
CA ASP A 46 -14.20 3.71 -7.05
C ASP A 46 -13.72 4.60 -5.89
N SER A 47 -14.63 5.11 -5.05
CA SER A 47 -14.24 5.89 -3.86
C SER A 47 -13.86 5.01 -2.66
N ALA A 48 -14.31 3.76 -2.62
CA ALA A 48 -13.93 2.80 -1.59
C ALA A 48 -12.52 2.22 -1.79
N VAL A 49 -11.93 2.37 -2.99
CA VAL A 49 -10.64 1.77 -3.36
C VAL A 49 -9.66 2.85 -3.81
N GLN A 50 -8.46 2.86 -3.23
CA GLN A 50 -7.38 3.71 -3.72
C GLN A 50 -6.84 3.14 -5.05
N ALA A 51 -7.03 3.88 -6.15
CA ALA A 51 -6.49 3.49 -7.45
C ALA A 51 -4.98 3.71 -7.51
N PHE A 52 -4.20 2.62 -7.45
CA PHE A 52 -2.76 2.66 -7.63
C PHE A 52 -2.41 2.93 -9.11
N LYS A 53 -1.71 4.04 -9.35
CA LYS A 53 -1.10 4.32 -10.65
C LYS A 53 0.37 3.94 -10.60
N LEU A 54 0.86 3.37 -11.69
CA LEU A 54 2.29 3.14 -11.84
C LEU A 54 3.01 4.48 -11.80
N PRO A 55 4.14 4.59 -11.09
CA PRO A 55 4.95 5.81 -11.13
C PRO A 55 5.41 6.07 -12.56
N ALA A 56 5.57 7.35 -12.91
CA ALA A 56 6.15 7.72 -14.19
C ALA A 56 7.54 7.09 -14.32
N ALA A 57 7.90 6.72 -15.56
CA ALA A 57 9.25 6.26 -15.86
C ALA A 57 10.25 7.30 -15.33
N PRO A 58 11.37 6.88 -14.72
CA PRO A 58 12.34 7.79 -14.16
C PRO A 58 12.82 8.74 -15.27
N ALA A 59 12.63 10.03 -15.07
CA ALA A 59 13.27 11.01 -15.92
C ALA A 59 14.78 10.86 -15.73
N VAL A 60 15.53 10.83 -16.84
CA VAL A 60 16.99 10.85 -16.78
C VAL A 60 17.38 12.09 -15.97
N PRO A 61 18.13 11.94 -14.86
CA PRO A 61 18.54 13.10 -14.08
C PRO A 61 19.28 14.05 -15.02
N THR A 62 18.87 15.32 -15.03
CA THR A 62 19.64 16.36 -15.70
C THR A 62 20.99 16.43 -15.00
N SER A 63 22.02 15.82 -15.59
CA SER A 63 23.38 15.97 -15.12
C SER A 63 23.69 17.47 -15.13
N ALA A 64 23.95 18.05 -13.96
CA ALA A 64 24.29 19.47 -13.83
C ALA A 64 25.54 19.85 -14.63
N ILE A 65 26.28 18.86 -15.12
CA ILE A 65 27.46 19.00 -15.96
C ILE A 65 27.09 18.56 -17.37
N ASN A 66 27.03 19.54 -18.28
CA ASN A 66 26.84 19.32 -19.71
C ASN A 66 28.13 18.79 -20.33
N ALA A 67 28.05 18.06 -21.44
CA ALA A 67 29.22 17.51 -22.12
C ALA A 67 30.25 18.57 -22.54
N GLU A 68 29.83 19.83 -22.73
CA GLU A 68 30.73 20.96 -22.98
C GLU A 68 31.51 21.39 -21.73
N ALA A 69 30.88 21.38 -20.55
CA ALA A 69 31.56 21.67 -19.28
C ALA A 69 32.61 20.60 -18.93
N VAL A 70 32.42 19.35 -19.37
CA VAL A 70 33.45 18.31 -19.24
C VAL A 70 34.65 18.61 -20.13
N LYS A 71 34.42 19.05 -21.37
CA LYS A 71 35.51 19.40 -22.31
C LYS A 71 36.29 20.62 -21.84
N GLU A 72 35.63 21.61 -21.27
CA GLU A 72 36.30 22.79 -20.68
C GLU A 72 37.17 22.40 -19.48
N TYR A 73 36.71 21.47 -18.64
CA TYR A 73 37.51 20.94 -17.53
C TYR A 73 38.72 20.13 -18.03
N GLU A 74 38.54 19.28 -19.05
CA GLU A 74 39.64 18.52 -19.67
C GLU A 74 40.70 19.43 -20.31
N ALA A 75 40.29 20.58 -20.85
CA ALA A 75 41.19 21.56 -21.46
C ALA A 75 41.83 22.51 -20.44
N SER A 76 41.33 22.55 -19.19
CA SER A 76 41.87 23.42 -18.16
C SER A 76 43.20 22.89 -17.63
N GLU A 77 44.23 23.73 -17.67
CA GLU A 77 45.55 23.39 -17.14
C GLU A 77 45.52 23.43 -15.62
N VAL A 78 46.00 22.38 -14.97
CA VAL A 78 46.01 22.27 -13.51
C VAL A 78 47.08 23.21 -12.98
N GLU A 79 46.65 24.30 -12.36
CA GLU A 79 47.50 25.25 -11.61
C GLU A 79 48.09 24.55 -10.38
N THR A 80 49.14 23.74 -10.58
CA THR A 80 49.97 23.27 -9.48
C THR A 80 50.85 24.43 -9.04
N ALA A 81 50.81 24.82 -7.76
CA ALA A 81 51.84 25.67 -7.19
C ALA A 81 53.19 25.02 -7.53
N ALA A 82 54.01 25.72 -8.32
CA ALA A 82 55.29 25.21 -8.77
C ALA A 82 56.08 24.73 -7.56
N VAL A 83 56.16 23.41 -7.38
CA VAL A 83 57.10 22.84 -6.43
C VAL A 83 58.45 23.06 -7.08
N ASP A 84 59.15 24.09 -6.60
CA ASP A 84 60.57 24.24 -6.85
C ASP A 84 61.23 22.89 -6.60
N PRO A 85 61.92 22.26 -7.57
CA PRO A 85 62.51 20.93 -7.39
C PRO A 85 63.60 20.90 -6.31
N ASN A 86 63.98 22.08 -5.78
CA ASN A 86 64.93 22.25 -4.69
C ASN A 86 64.28 22.46 -3.30
N ALA A 87 62.94 22.54 -3.21
CA ALA A 87 62.21 22.63 -1.94
C ALA A 87 61.66 21.27 -1.46
N ALA A 88 61.80 20.21 -2.27
CA ALA A 88 61.29 18.87 -1.98
C ALA A 88 62.01 18.14 -0.82
N ALA A 89 62.89 18.82 -0.07
CA ALA A 89 63.65 18.21 1.03
C ALA A 89 63.25 18.70 2.42
N THR A 90 62.38 19.72 2.57
CA THR A 90 62.13 20.33 3.90
C THR A 90 60.69 20.45 4.34
N ASP A 91 59.70 20.08 3.52
CA ASP A 91 58.28 20.07 3.92
C ASP A 91 57.53 18.79 3.49
N SER A 92 58.25 17.67 3.43
CA SER A 92 57.60 16.36 3.55
C SER A 92 57.19 16.19 5.00
N LYS A 93 56.04 16.81 5.35
CA LYS A 93 55.30 16.50 6.57
C LYS A 93 55.25 14.97 6.64
N ALA A 94 55.85 14.40 7.68
CA ALA A 94 55.97 12.95 7.82
C ALA A 94 54.63 12.33 7.47
N ASP A 95 54.64 11.30 6.62
CA ASP A 95 53.47 10.49 6.33
C ASP A 95 52.99 9.90 7.66
N GLU A 96 52.15 10.64 8.39
CA GLU A 96 51.49 10.16 9.59
C GLU A 96 50.55 9.06 9.09
N ASP A 97 50.89 7.80 9.36
CA ASP A 97 50.09 6.63 8.99
C ASP A 97 48.67 6.79 9.53
N TRP A 98 47.76 7.19 8.64
CA TRP A 98 46.32 7.34 8.92
C TRP A 98 45.62 5.99 9.18
N PHE A 99 46.36 4.89 9.04
CA PHE A 99 45.92 3.52 9.33
C PHE A 99 46.82 2.89 10.38
N VAL A 100 46.40 2.98 11.65
CA VAL A 100 46.96 2.16 12.73
C VAL A 100 46.30 0.79 12.66
N PHE A 101 47.06 -0.24 12.27
CA PHE A 101 46.61 -1.63 12.41
C PHE A 101 46.85 -2.08 13.86
N GLU A 102 45.82 -2.63 14.51
CA GLU A 102 45.98 -3.27 15.81
C GLU A 102 46.93 -4.47 15.66
N GLU A 103 48.05 -4.46 16.38
CA GLU A 103 48.95 -5.61 16.47
C GLU A 103 48.15 -6.82 16.98
N VAL A 104 47.89 -7.78 16.10
CA VAL A 104 47.38 -9.09 16.51
C VAL A 104 48.47 -9.72 17.37
N GLU A 105 48.21 -9.86 18.68
CA GLU A 105 49.05 -10.64 19.59
C GLU A 105 49.43 -11.95 18.90
N GLU A 106 50.73 -12.16 18.71
CA GLU A 106 51.27 -13.43 18.26
C GLU A 106 50.74 -14.52 19.19
N ALA A 107 49.73 -15.26 18.71
CA ALA A 107 49.39 -16.55 19.28
C ALA A 107 50.64 -17.42 19.15
N ALA A 108 51.40 -17.52 20.24
CA ALA A 108 52.56 -18.36 20.37
C ALA A 108 52.20 -19.78 19.90
N HIS A 109 52.65 -20.11 18.70
CA HIS A 109 52.72 -21.46 18.15
C HIS A 109 54.18 -21.87 18.07
#